data_AF-A0A6B3IS69-F1
#
_entry.id   AF-A0A6B3IS69-F1
#
_cell.length_a   1.000
_cell.length_b   1.000
_cell.length_c   1.000
_cell.angle_alpha   90.00
_cell.angle_beta   90.00
_cell.angle_gamma   90.00
#
_symmetry.space_group_name_H-M   'P 1'
#
loop_
_entity.id
_entity.type
_entity.pdbx_description
1 polymer ?
#
loop_
_entity_poly.entity_id
_entity_poly.type
_entity_poly.pdbx_seq_one_letter_code
_entity_poly.pdbx_strand_id
1 'polypeptide(L)'
;TTATPLQMAMVAAAVANHGDLRVPYLVDRVTTADGDTVQQQGPRSYERAMSPSTAVQLQRMMVEVVENGTGSNAAIDGVKVGGKTGTA
;
A
#
# COMPACT_ATOMS: atom_id res chain seq x y z
N THR A 1 11.20 -13.20 -12.07
CA THR A 1 9.81 -12.72 -12.10
C THR A 1 9.84 -11.21 -12.28
N THR A 2 9.09 -10.67 -13.23
CA THR A 2 9.11 -9.22 -13.53
C THR A 2 7.89 -8.58 -12.88
N ALA A 3 8.11 -7.55 -12.07
CA ALA A 3 7.06 -6.74 -11.46
C ALA A 3 7.41 -5.27 -11.60
N THR A 4 6.40 -4.42 -11.84
CA THR A 4 6.59 -2.98 -11.84
C THR A 4 6.63 -2.44 -10.41
N PRO A 5 7.28 -1.29 -10.16
CA PRO A 5 7.22 -0.64 -8.85
C PRO A 5 5.77 -0.35 -8.40
N LEU A 6 4.87 -0.04 -9.34
CA LEU A 6 3.45 0.15 -9.04
C LEU A 6 2.80 -1.14 -8.52
N GLN A 7 3.09 -2.30 -9.12
CA GLN A 7 2.60 -3.59 -8.63
C GLN A 7 3.14 -3.89 -7.23
N MET A 8 4.41 -3.59 -6.95
CA MET A 8 4.98 -3.79 -5.62
C MET A 8 4.37 -2.85 -4.56
N ALA A 9 4.07 -1.60 -4.94
CA ALA A 9 3.34 -0.66 -4.09
C ALA A 9 1.92 -1.16 -3.80
N MET A 10 1.24 -1.73 -4.80
CA MET A 10 -0.07 -2.35 -4.62
C MET A 10 -0.03 -3.54 -3.65
N VAL A 11 1.01 -4.37 -3.69
CA VAL A 11 1.21 -5.47 -2.73
C VAL A 11 1.33 -4.93 -1.30
N ALA A 12 2.20 -3.95 -1.08
CA ALA A 12 2.35 -3.33 0.24
C ALA A 12 1.04 -2.67 0.72
N ALA A 13 0.33 -1.99 -0.18
CA ALA A 13 -0.95 -1.36 0.11
C ALA A 13 -2.03 -2.38 0.48
N ALA A 14 -2.09 -3.55 -0.17
CA ALA A 14 -3.03 -4.61 0.16
C ALA A 14 -2.79 -5.15 1.59
N VAL A 15 -1.52 -5.35 1.97
CA VAL A 15 -1.18 -5.79 3.34
C VAL A 15 -1.60 -4.73 4.36
N ALA A 16 -1.31 -3.46 4.09
CA ALA A 16 -1.69 -2.34 4.96
C ALA A 16 -3.22 -2.18 5.08
N ASN A 17 -3.96 -2.39 3.99
CA ASN A 17 -5.42 -2.25 3.90
C ASN A 17 -6.16 -3.56 4.24
N HIS A 18 -5.68 -4.30 5.25
CA HIS A 18 -6.32 -5.52 5.76
C HIS A 18 -6.64 -6.60 4.71
N GLY A 19 -5.82 -6.68 3.65
CA GLY A 19 -5.94 -7.66 2.58
C GLY A 19 -6.85 -7.25 1.42
N ASP A 20 -7.44 -6.06 1.45
CA ASP A 20 -8.21 -5.49 0.34
C ASP A 20 -7.29 -4.77 -0.66
N LEU A 21 -7.16 -5.34 -1.85
CA LEU A 21 -6.37 -4.78 -2.93
C LEU A 21 -7.22 -3.73 -3.65
N ARG A 22 -6.80 -2.47 -3.61
CA ARG A 22 -7.49 -1.37 -4.29
C ARG A 22 -6.93 -1.13 -5.68
N VAL A 23 -7.78 -0.64 -6.56
CA VAL A 23 -7.31 -0.16 -7.86
C VAL A 23 -6.61 1.18 -7.67
N PRO A 24 -5.35 1.32 -8.09
CA PRO A 24 -4.67 2.61 -8.07
C PRO A 24 -5.36 3.59 -9.03
N TYR A 25 -5.45 4.84 -8.62
CA TYR A 25 -5.91 5.96 -9.43
C TYR A 25 -5.05 7.19 -9.11
N LEU A 26 -4.87 8.07 -10.10
CA LEU A 26 -4.02 9.26 -9.98
C LEU A 26 -4.84 10.56 -9.94
N VAL A 27 -5.96 10.61 -10.65
CA VAL A 27 -6.82 11.79 -10.74
C VAL A 27 -7.86 11.71 -9.63
N ASP A 28 -7.92 12.70 -8.73
CA ASP A 28 -8.98 12.81 -7.71
C ASP A 28 -10.29 13.28 -8.34
N ARG A 29 -10.24 14.38 -9.10
CA ARG A 29 -11.41 14.94 -9.77
C ARG A 29 -11.06 15.73 -11.02
N VAL A 30 -12.06 15.92 -11.87
CA VAL A 30 -12.02 16.81 -13.03
C VAL A 30 -13.05 17.91 -12.81
N THR A 31 -12.63 19.17 -12.94
CA THR A 31 -13.49 20.35 -12.77
C THR A 31 -13.58 21.17 -14.06
N THR A 32 -14.68 21.89 -14.22
CA THR A 32 -14.81 22.94 -15.24
C THR A 32 -13.97 24.17 -14.83
N ALA A 33 -13.86 25.14 -15.74
CA ALA A 33 -13.22 26.42 -15.45
C ALA A 33 -13.92 27.20 -14.32
N ASP A 34 -15.24 27.01 -14.20
CA ASP A 34 -16.07 27.65 -13.17
C ASP A 34 -16.03 26.91 -11.82
N GLY A 35 -15.32 25.79 -11.76
CA GLY A 35 -15.10 25.01 -10.53
C GLY A 35 -16.07 23.86 -10.31
N ASP A 36 -17.04 23.64 -11.20
CA ASP A 36 -18.00 22.54 -11.09
C ASP A 36 -17.32 21.19 -11.32
N THR A 37 -17.65 20.21 -10.49
CA THR A 37 -17.10 18.85 -10.61
C THR A 37 -17.79 18.08 -11.73
N VAL A 38 -17.01 17.69 -12.74
CA VAL A 38 -17.46 16.86 -13.87
C VAL A 38 -17.32 15.37 -13.54
N GLN A 39 -16.25 15.01 -12.84
CA GLN A 39 -15.99 13.65 -12.43
C GLN A 39 -15.23 13.65 -11.11
N GLN A 40 -15.61 12.76 -10.20
CA GLN A 40 -14.89 12.49 -8.96
C GLN A 40 -14.51 11.00 -8.96
N GLN A 41 -13.23 10.71 -8.74
CA GLN A 41 -12.75 9.36 -8.50
C GLN A 41 -12.76 9.07 -7.00
N GLY A 42 -12.91 7.80 -6.67
CA GLY A 42 -12.92 7.33 -5.29
C GLY A 42 -12.27 5.97 -5.14
N PRO A 43 -11.98 5.55 -3.90
CA PRO A 43 -11.40 4.25 -3.63
C PRO A 43 -12.32 3.13 -4.14
N ARG A 44 -11.78 2.24 -4.98
CA ARG A 44 -12.48 1.05 -5.46
C ARG A 44 -11.68 -0.20 -5.17
N SER A 45 -12.34 -1.20 -4.60
CA SER A 45 -11.75 -2.52 -4.40
C SER A 45 -11.58 -3.21 -5.76
N TYR A 46 -10.43 -3.84 -5.95
CA TYR A 46 -10.18 -4.74 -7.07
C TYR A 46 -10.57 -6.15 -6.66
N GLU A 47 -9.95 -6.66 -5.59
CA GLU A 47 -10.23 -7.97 -5.01
C GLU A 47 -9.72 -8.05 -3.57
N ARG A 48 -10.09 -9.12 -2.86
CA ARG A 48 -9.51 -9.47 -1.57
C ARG A 48 -8.35 -10.45 -1.76
N ALA A 49 -7.12 -9.96 -1.66
CA ALA A 49 -5.91 -10.76 -1.81
C ALA A 49 -5.67 -11.72 -0.63
N MET A 50 -6.14 -11.37 0.57
CA MET A 50 -6.00 -12.20 1.78
C MET A 50 -7.05 -11.84 2.84
N SER A 51 -7.20 -12.70 3.84
CA SER A 51 -8.06 -12.38 4.98
C SER A 51 -7.46 -11.25 5.83
N PRO A 52 -8.29 -10.49 6.56
CA PRO A 52 -7.81 -9.47 7.50
C PRO A 52 -6.85 -10.04 8.57
N SER A 53 -7.09 -11.26 9.05
CA SER A 53 -6.24 -11.91 10.04
C SER A 53 -4.85 -12.25 9.49
N THR A 54 -4.77 -12.68 8.23
CA THR A 54 -3.49 -12.91 7.55
C THR A 54 -2.76 -11.58 7.30
N ALA A 55 -3.47 -10.54 6.87
CA ALA A 55 -2.90 -9.22 6.66
C ALA A 55 -2.29 -8.63 7.95
N VAL A 56 -2.98 -8.75 9.09
CA VAL A 56 -2.47 -8.27 10.38
C VAL A 56 -1.21 -9.03 10.81
N GLN A 57 -1.15 -10.35 10.58
CA GLN A 57 0.06 -11.12 10.85
C GLN A 57 1.22 -10.67 9.95
N LEU A 58 0.97 -10.44 8.66
CA LEU A 58 1.97 -9.93 7.72
C LEU A 58 2.47 -8.54 8.11
N GLN A 59 1.59 -7.63 8.53
CA GLN A 59 1.98 -6.31 9.03
C GLN A 59 2.95 -6.42 10.21
N ARG A 60 2.68 -7.31 11.18
CA ARG A 60 3.57 -7.54 12.32
C ARG A 60 4.94 -8.05 11.86
N MET A 61 4.97 -9.01 10.94
CA MET A 61 6.23 -9.53 10.39
C MET A 61 6.99 -8.46 9.58
N MET A 62 6.29 -7.57 8.87
CA MET A 62 6.91 -6.46 8.14
C MET A 62 7.50 -5.40 9.08
N VAL A 63 6.88 -5.16 10.24
CA VAL A 63 7.44 -4.30 11.29
C VAL A 63 8.69 -4.94 11.88
N GLU A 64 8.66 -6.24 12.17
CA GLU A 64 9.81 -6.99 12.69
C GLU A 64 11.03 -6.92 11.75
N VAL A 65 10.82 -6.92 10.43
CA VAL A 65 11.91 -6.75 9.45
C VAL A 65 12.61 -5.39 9.56
N VAL A 66 11.86 -4.35 9.93
CA VAL A 66 12.40 -3.00 10.10
C VAL A 66 13.03 -2.85 11.49
N GLU A 67 12.37 -3.35 12.54
CA GLU A 67 12.86 -3.21 13.92
C GLU A 67 14.10 -4.10 14.19
N ASN A 68 14.11 -5.34 13.69
CA ASN A 68 15.09 -6.36 14.06
C ASN A 68 15.74 -7.09 12.86
N GLY A 69 15.46 -6.64 11.62
CA GLY A 69 15.85 -7.35 10.42
C GLY A 69 16.67 -6.54 9.42
N THR A 70 16.59 -6.96 8.16
CA THR A 70 17.37 -6.35 7.06
C THR A 70 16.86 -4.97 6.64
N GLY A 71 15.71 -4.54 7.15
CA GLY A 71 15.05 -3.28 6.78
C GLY A 71 15.33 -2.11 7.71
N SER A 72 16.29 -2.24 8.63
CA SER A 72 16.55 -1.25 9.70
C SER A 72 16.75 0.18 9.22
N ASN A 73 17.34 0.38 8.03
CA ASN A 73 17.52 1.71 7.44
C ASN A 73 16.21 2.42 7.05
N ALA A 74 15.08 1.72 7.05
CA ALA A 74 13.76 2.30 6.78
C ALA A 74 13.05 2.81 8.04
N ALA A 75 13.65 2.65 9.24
CA ALA A 75 13.07 3.11 10.49
C ALA A 75 12.95 4.64 10.53
N ILE A 76 11.88 5.13 11.16
CA ILE A 76 11.63 6.56 11.39
C ILE A 76 11.30 6.75 12.87
N ASP A 77 12.05 7.62 13.54
CA ASP A 77 11.87 7.87 14.98
C ASP A 77 10.43 8.31 15.29
N GLY A 78 9.82 7.67 16.28
CA GLY A 78 8.46 7.96 16.72
C GLY A 78 7.34 7.36 15.85
N VAL A 79 7.66 6.59 14.80
CA VAL A 79 6.66 6.00 13.90
C VAL A 79 6.89 4.49 13.74
N LYS A 80 5.81 3.70 13.77
CA LYS A 80 5.86 2.28 13.45
C LYS A 80 5.90 2.09 11.93
N VAL A 81 6.99 1.53 11.42
CA VAL A 81 7.22 1.32 9.99
C VAL A 81 7.25 -0.19 9.69
N GLY A 82 6.53 -0.62 8.68
CA GLY A 82 6.59 -1.99 8.16
C GLY A 82 7.12 -2.01 6.73
N GLY A 83 8.01 -2.95 6.43
CA GLY A 83 8.57 -3.09 5.09
C GLY A 83 9.22 -4.44 4.83
N LYS A 84 9.68 -4.63 3.60
CA LYS A 84 10.54 -5.75 3.23
C LYS A 84 11.57 -5.29 2.22
N THR A 85 12.81 -5.73 2.41
CA THR A 85 13.91 -5.49 1.46
C THR A 85 13.80 -6.39 0.24
N GLY A 86 14.25 -5.87 -0.90
CA GLY A 86 14.47 -6.62 -2.13
C GLY A 86 15.80 -6.21 -2.77
N THR A 87 16.57 -7.19 -3.22
CA THR A 87 17.74 -7.01 -4.08
C THR A 87 17.43 -7.80 -5.36
N ALA A 88 17.71 -7.22 -6.52
CA ALA A 88 17.40 -7.80 -7.82
C ALA A 88 18.63 -8.42 -8.47
#